data_AF-A0A1V5C999-F1
#
_entry.id   AF-A0A1V5C999-F1
#
_cell.length_a   1.000
_cell.length_b   1.000
_cell.length_c   1.000
_cell.angle_alpha   90.00
_cell.angle_beta   90.00
_cell.angle_gamma   90.00
#
_symmetry.space_group_name_H-M   'P 1'
#
loop_
_entity.id
_entity.type
_entity.pdbx_description
1 polymer ?
#
loop_
_entity_poly.entity_id
_entity_poly.type
_entity_poly.pdbx_seq_one_letter_code
_entity_poly.pdbx_strand_id
1 'polypeptide(L)'
;MAKHSHDFVETFDGFLGYGLDRQADENTVLVYLQKFSDDRLMKTVLKRMTDDDLAEVFEVVSKMLKKYLSEPEYHRLFLKDESDEA
;
A
#
# COMPACT_ATOMS: atom_id res chain seq x y z
N MET A 1 12.29 12.48 10.66
CA MET A 1 11.69 11.15 10.46
C MET A 1 11.05 11.11 9.08
N ALA A 2 10.99 9.96 8.42
CA ALA A 2 10.34 9.85 7.11
C ALA A 2 8.81 10.03 7.27
N LYS A 3 8.16 10.73 6.33
CA LYS A 3 6.70 10.96 6.30
C LYS A 3 5.92 9.64 6.09
N HIS A 4 6.60 8.64 5.51
CA HIS A 4 6.06 7.31 5.23
C HIS A 4 6.94 6.26 5.93
N SER A 5 6.32 5.31 6.63
CA SER A 5 6.99 4.15 7.22
C SER A 5 6.21 2.86 6.95
N HIS A 6 6.93 1.75 6.90
CA HIS A 6 6.41 0.40 6.75
C HIS A 6 6.87 -0.42 7.96
N ASP A 7 6.15 -0.29 9.07
CA ASP A 7 6.57 -0.92 10.33
C ASP A 7 5.89 -2.27 10.56
N PHE A 8 4.70 -2.49 9.97
CA PHE A 8 3.91 -3.69 10.19
C PHE A 8 4.66 -4.96 9.76
N VAL A 9 5.34 -4.92 8.61
CA VAL A 9 6.12 -6.05 8.09
C VAL A 9 7.29 -6.46 9.01
N GLU A 10 7.81 -5.52 9.81
CA GLU A 10 8.94 -5.76 10.72
C GLU A 10 8.46 -6.24 12.09
N THR A 11 7.27 -5.83 12.52
CA THR A 11 6.74 -6.16 13.86
C THR A 11 5.73 -7.30 13.87
N PHE A 12 5.18 -7.69 12.72
CA PHE A 12 4.16 -8.73 12.63
C PHE A 12 4.78 -10.13 12.84
N ASP A 13 4.30 -10.84 13.86
CA ASP A 13 4.70 -12.20 14.24
C ASP A 13 3.58 -13.24 14.02
N GLY A 14 2.46 -12.82 13.42
CA GLY A 14 1.30 -13.67 13.17
C GLY A 14 1.44 -14.56 11.93
N PHE A 15 0.37 -15.31 11.65
CA PHE A 15 0.31 -16.21 10.51
C PHE A 15 -0.16 -15.48 9.24
N LEU A 16 0.48 -15.78 8.11
CA LEU A 16 0.08 -15.33 6.77
C LEU A 16 -0.68 -16.45 6.08
N GLY A 17 -1.91 -16.18 5.62
CA GLY A 17 -2.80 -17.19 5.08
C GLY A 17 -4.00 -16.59 4.38
N TYR A 18 -3.80 -16.12 3.15
CA TYR A 18 -4.90 -15.64 2.34
C TYR A 18 -5.87 -16.79 1.99
N GLY A 19 -7.16 -16.60 2.25
CA GLY A 19 -8.24 -17.57 2.08
C GLY A 19 -8.63 -18.32 3.35
N LEU A 20 -7.96 -18.11 4.49
CA LEU A 20 -8.31 -18.79 5.75
C LEU A 20 -9.43 -18.10 6.51
N ASP A 21 -9.25 -16.81 6.78
CA ASP A 21 -10.26 -15.95 7.38
C ASP A 21 -10.00 -14.48 7.01
N ARG A 22 -10.96 -13.62 7.35
CA ARG A 22 -10.91 -12.19 6.99
C ARG A 22 -9.70 -11.47 7.58
N GLN A 23 -9.31 -11.79 8.82
CA GLN A 23 -8.20 -11.12 9.48
C GLN A 23 -6.86 -11.57 8.89
N ALA A 24 -6.72 -12.87 8.61
CA ALA A 24 -5.56 -13.44 7.94
C ALA A 24 -5.39 -12.85 6.53
N ASP A 25 -6.49 -12.64 5.80
CA ASP A 25 -6.48 -11.96 4.50
C ASP A 25 -5.95 -10.53 4.60
N GLU A 26 -6.49 -9.73 5.52
CA GLU A 26 -6.07 -8.34 5.75
C GLU A 26 -4.59 -8.25 6.12
N ASN A 27 -4.15 -9.09 7.06
CA ASN A 27 -2.74 -9.17 7.46
C ASN A 27 -1.84 -9.55 6.29
N THR A 28 -2.26 -10.53 5.49
CA THR A 28 -1.49 -11.01 4.34
C THR A 28 -1.37 -9.91 3.28
N VAL A 29 -2.46 -9.23 2.94
CA VAL A 29 -2.43 -8.11 1.98
C VAL A 29 -1.52 -6.99 2.48
N LEU A 30 -1.60 -6.61 3.76
CA LEU A 30 -0.76 -5.55 4.32
C LEU A 30 0.73 -5.92 4.28
N VAL A 31 1.09 -7.15 4.66
CA VAL A 31 2.49 -7.63 4.58
C VAL A 31 2.99 -7.63 3.15
N TYR A 32 2.21 -8.14 2.20
CA TYR A 32 2.63 -8.20 0.80
C TYR A 32 2.81 -6.81 0.21
N LEU A 33 1.89 -5.87 0.50
CA LEU A 33 2.00 -4.50 0.01
C LEU A 33 3.26 -3.81 0.56
N GLN A 34 3.54 -3.92 1.87
CA GLN A 34 4.74 -3.30 2.46
C GLN A 34 6.05 -3.92 1.92
N LYS A 35 6.10 -5.25 1.73
CA LYS A 35 7.26 -5.90 1.12
C LYS A 35 7.43 -5.52 -0.34
N PHE A 36 6.31 -5.41 -1.07
CA PHE A 36 6.31 -5.06 -2.49
C PHE A 36 6.79 -3.62 -2.71
N SER A 37 6.34 -2.68 -1.87
CA SER A 37 6.68 -1.26 -1.95
C SER A 37 8.06 -0.90 -1.38
N ASP A 38 8.87 -1.88 -0.97
CA ASP A 38 10.27 -1.64 -0.59
C ASP A 38 11.05 -0.95 -1.72
N ASP A 39 11.78 0.10 -1.37
CA ASP A 39 12.50 0.96 -2.32
C ASP A 39 13.47 0.18 -3.22
N ARG A 40 14.17 -0.82 -2.68
CA ARG A 40 15.15 -1.60 -3.45
C ARG A 40 14.46 -2.58 -4.38
N LEU A 41 13.37 -3.20 -3.92
CA LEU A 41 12.56 -4.08 -4.75
C LEU A 41 11.92 -3.29 -5.90
N MET A 42 11.24 -2.17 -5.61
CA MET A 42 10.58 -1.33 -6.61
C MET A 42 11.54 -0.82 -7.68
N LYS A 43 12.75 -0.36 -7.30
CA LYS A 43 13.81 0.04 -8.27
C LYS A 43 14.22 -1.09 -9.21
N THR A 44 14.03 -2.34 -8.81
CA THR A 44 14.34 -3.52 -9.60
C THR A 44 13.16 -3.94 -10.47
N VAL A 45 11.95 -4.06 -9.89
CA VAL A 45 10.79 -4.59 -10.60
C VAL A 45 10.17 -3.59 -11.58
N LEU A 46 10.13 -2.30 -11.25
CA LEU A 46 9.57 -1.27 -12.13
C LEU A 46 10.28 -1.21 -13.49
N LYS A 47 11.59 -1.49 -13.54
CA LYS A 47 12.37 -1.52 -14.78
C LYS A 47 12.09 -2.74 -15.67
N ARG A 48 11.40 -3.75 -15.13
CA ARG A 48 11.07 -5.01 -15.82
C ARG A 48 9.61 -5.08 -16.26
N MET A 49 8.76 -4.24 -15.67
CA MET A 49 7.36 -4.10 -16.04
C MET A 49 7.25 -3.49 -17.44
N THR A 50 6.29 -3.99 -18.21
CA THR A 50 5.83 -3.33 -19.42
C THR A 50 5.01 -2.09 -19.07
N ASP A 51 4.75 -1.23 -20.06
CA ASP A 51 3.87 -0.07 -19.85
C ASP A 51 2.46 -0.50 -19.42
N ASP A 52 1.98 -1.63 -19.93
CA ASP A 52 0.69 -2.22 -19.53
C ASP A 52 0.70 -2.68 -18.06
N ASP A 53 1.78 -3.32 -17.60
CA ASP A 53 1.93 -3.72 -16.19
C ASP A 53 1.95 -2.49 -15.27
N LEU A 54 2.66 -1.42 -15.67
CA LEU A 54 2.71 -0.17 -14.91
C LEU A 54 1.32 0.48 -14.81
N ALA A 55 0.57 0.49 -15.92
CA ALA A 55 -0.79 0.99 -15.96
C ALA A 55 -1.72 0.16 -15.06
N GLU A 56 -1.61 -1.17 -15.08
CA GLU A 56 -2.42 -2.05 -14.24
C GLU A 56 -2.20 -1.78 -12.74
N VAL A 57 -0.94 -1.67 -12.30
CA VAL A 57 -0.61 -1.35 -10.90
C VAL A 57 -1.21 0.00 -10.51
N PHE A 58 -1.04 1.02 -11.35
CA PHE A 58 -1.58 2.36 -11.09
C PHE A 58 -3.12 2.34 -10.99
N GLU A 59 -3.80 1.68 -11.92
CA GLU A 59 -5.26 1.60 -11.95
C GLU A 59 -5.82 0.85 -10.73
N VAL A 60 -5.20 -0.27 -10.34
CA VAL A 60 -5.63 -1.04 -9.17
C VAL A 60 -5.49 -0.19 -7.90
N VAL A 61 -4.33 0.44 -7.68
CA VAL A 61 -4.11 1.28 -6.49
C VAL A 61 -5.09 2.46 -6.48
N SER A 62 -5.21 3.18 -7.59
CA SER A 62 -6.10 4.35 -7.72
C SER A 62 -7.57 3.98 -7.48
N LYS A 63 -8.02 2.84 -8.02
CA LYS A 63 -9.37 2.32 -7.80
C LYS A 63 -9.64 1.99 -6.33
N MET A 64 -8.68 1.38 -5.63
CA MET A 64 -8.84 1.06 -4.20
C MET A 64 -8.90 2.33 -3.35
N LEU A 65 -8.02 3.30 -3.60
CA LEU A 65 -8.04 4.60 -2.91
C LEU A 65 -9.39 5.29 -3.08
N LYS A 66 -9.87 5.41 -4.33
CA LYS A 66 -11.17 6.04 -4.62
C LYS A 66 -12.37 5.31 -4.02
N LYS A 67 -12.30 3.99 -3.90
CA LYS A 67 -13.41 3.17 -3.39
C LYS A 67 -13.52 3.22 -1.87
N TYR A 68 -12.39 3.29 -1.16
CA TYR A 68 -12.34 3.10 0.29
C TYR A 68 -11.99 4.35 1.09
N LEU A 69 -11.55 5.43 0.44
CA LEU A 69 -11.28 6.71 1.11
C LEU A 69 -12.29 7.77 0.65
N SER A 70 -12.81 8.53 1.62
CA SER A 70 -13.37 9.85 1.35
C SER A 70 -12.27 10.84 0.94
N GLU A 71 -12.66 11.99 0.39
CA GLU A 71 -11.72 13.04 0.02
C GLU A 71 -10.84 13.51 1.21
N PRO A 72 -11.39 13.83 2.41
CA PRO A 72 -10.57 14.18 3.56
C PRO A 72 -9.59 13.06 3.98
N GLU A 73 -10.01 11.80 3.89
CA GLU A 73 -9.16 10.65 4.21
C GLU A 73 -8.05 10.47 3.17
N TYR A 74 -8.32 10.69 1.89
CA TYR A 74 -7.30 10.66 0.84
C TYR A 74 -6.21 11.71 1.08
N HIS A 75 -6.60 12.95 1.36
CA HIS A 75 -5.64 14.01 1.67
C HIS A 75 -4.82 13.69 2.92
N ARG A 76 -5.48 13.33 4.03
CA ARG A 76 -4.80 13.09 5.31
C ARG A 76 -3.97 11.81 5.32
N LEU A 77 -4.49 10.70 4.80
CA LEU A 77 -3.88 9.38 4.95
C LEU A 77 -2.91 9.03 3.81
N PHE A 78 -3.25 9.39 2.57
CA PHE A 78 -2.45 9.05 1.38
C PHE A 78 -1.48 10.16 1.00
N LEU A 79 -1.97 11.38 0.75
CA LEU A 79 -1.09 12.53 0.44
C LEU A 79 -0.29 13.01 1.66
N LYS A 80 -0.78 12.65 2.86
CA LYS A 80 -0.24 13.16 4.13
C LYS A 80 -0.28 14.69 4.17
N ASP A 81 -1.30 15.27 3.54
CA ASP A 81 -1.57 16.70 3.59
C ASP A 81 -2.32 16.96 4.89
N GLU A 82 -1.65 17.65 5.81
CA GLU A 82 -2.31 18.28 6.94
C GLU A 82 -3.05 19.48 6.32
N SER A 83 -4.35 19.32 6.07
CA SER A 83 -5.19 20.48 5.79
C SER A 83 -5.16 21.35 7.04
N ASP A 84 -4.25 22.32 7.07
CA ASP A 84 -4.31 23.47 7.95
C ASP A 84 -5.54 24.31 7.53
N GLU A 85 -6.75 23.81 7.85
CA GLU A 85 -7.88 24.70 8.03
C GLU A 85 -7.66 25.42 9.36
N ALA A 86 -6.97 26.56 9.27
CA ALA A 86 -6.94 27.60 10.28
C ALA A 86 -8.26 28.39 10.29
#